data_AF-A0A2P8FBV2-F1
#
_entry.id   AF-A0A2P8FBV2-F1
#
_cell.length_a   1.000
_cell.length_b   1.000
_cell.length_c   1.000
_cell.angle_alpha   90.00
_cell.angle_beta   90.00
_cell.angle_gamma   90.00
#
_symmetry.space_group_name_H-M   'P 1'
#
loop_
_entity.id
_entity.type
_entity.pdbx_description
1 polymer ?
#
loop_
_entity_poly.entity_id
_entity_poly.type
_entity_poly.pdbx_seq_one_letter_code
_entity_poly.pdbx_strand_id
1 'polypeptide(L)'
;MSKSKKMRYLKNLDTHFILENYISQLKLIMEQQSTSPIHNFLEELIHRERSIAYEMIARFVPMETTGEILAFLQAFIAEEKKGDDYMNEDGQEAVEKIAWSLLDKGKELINKDNYLAAAEIAFAIILAIEPELCMVYDEGWTYQYTIIQSFELLNEIGKKPLNPDVFDLLLQKATKHFNSIREEDRYVDDKWKELMLTFKNGNTH
;
A
#
# COMPACT_ATOMS: atom_id res chain seq x y z
N MET A 1 -5.01 -20.10 -24.62
CA MET A 1 -4.73 -18.96 -23.71
C MET A 1 -5.72 -17.85 -24.05
N SER A 2 -6.71 -17.62 -23.19
CA SER A 2 -7.69 -16.54 -23.38
C SER A 2 -7.12 -15.26 -22.77
N LYS A 3 -6.78 -14.27 -23.60
CA LYS A 3 -6.37 -12.95 -23.11
C LYS A 3 -7.56 -12.27 -22.45
N SER A 4 -7.36 -11.74 -21.24
CA SER A 4 -8.33 -10.87 -20.57
C SER A 4 -8.71 -9.71 -21.51
N LYS A 5 -10.02 -9.44 -21.67
CA LYS A 5 -10.56 -8.39 -22.55
C LYS A 5 -10.11 -6.97 -22.18
N LYS A 6 -9.49 -6.79 -21.01
CA LYS A 6 -8.98 -5.51 -20.50
C LYS A 6 -7.47 -5.29 -20.72
N MET A 7 -6.76 -6.13 -21.48
CA MET A 7 -5.34 -5.89 -21.75
C MET A 7 -5.13 -4.66 -22.65
N ARG A 8 -4.45 -3.64 -22.13
CA ARG A 8 -3.87 -2.54 -22.91
C ARG A 8 -2.41 -2.36 -22.54
N TYR A 9 -1.66 -1.84 -23.50
CA TYR A 9 -0.30 -1.31 -23.33
C TYR A 9 -0.44 0.21 -23.26
N LEU A 10 -0.12 0.83 -22.13
CA LEU A 10 -0.12 2.28 -21.96
C LEU A 10 1.17 2.70 -21.25
N LYS A 11 1.80 3.73 -21.84
CA LYS A 11 3.11 4.27 -21.47
C LYS A 11 3.24 4.55 -19.97
N ASN A 12 4.31 4.00 -19.39
CA ASN A 12 4.89 4.42 -18.11
C ASN A 12 4.84 5.95 -17.97
N LEU A 13 4.12 6.43 -16.96
CA LEU A 13 4.26 7.80 -16.48
C LEU A 13 5.54 7.82 -15.65
N ASP A 14 6.52 8.64 -16.05
CA ASP A 14 7.73 8.89 -15.26
C ASP A 14 7.34 9.50 -13.90
N THR A 15 7.17 8.66 -12.89
CA THR A 15 7.05 9.08 -11.51
C THR A 15 8.43 9.51 -11.01
N HIS A 16 8.68 10.83 -11.02
CA HIS A 16 9.90 11.44 -10.46
C HIS A 16 9.89 11.41 -8.91
N PHE A 17 9.53 10.28 -8.32
CA PHE A 17 9.58 10.08 -6.88
C PHE A 17 10.93 9.49 -6.50
N ILE A 18 11.67 10.22 -5.66
CA ILE A 18 13.07 9.90 -5.35
C ILE A 18 13.11 8.93 -4.17
N LEU A 19 13.12 7.64 -4.46
CA LEU A 19 13.25 6.56 -3.45
C LEU A 19 14.53 6.69 -2.60
N GLU A 20 15.59 7.26 -3.16
CA GLU A 20 16.87 7.50 -2.48
C GLU A 20 16.74 8.36 -1.22
N ASN A 21 15.76 9.26 -1.18
CA ASN A 21 15.47 10.07 0.00
C ASN A 21 15.00 9.21 1.19
N TYR A 22 14.21 8.16 0.92
CA TYR A 22 13.74 7.25 1.96
C TYR A 22 14.82 6.29 2.44
N ILE A 23 15.70 5.86 1.54
CA ILE A 23 16.90 5.10 1.91
C ILE A 23 17.76 5.94 2.87
N SER A 24 17.92 7.22 2.58
CA SER A 24 18.66 8.14 3.45
C SER A 24 18.00 8.33 4.82
N GLN A 25 16.67 8.45 4.86
CA GLN A 25 15.94 8.52 6.14
C GLN A 25 16.05 7.23 6.95
N LEU A 26 15.96 6.06 6.30
CA LEU A 26 16.16 4.78 6.98
C LEU A 26 17.56 4.69 7.60
N LYS A 27 18.60 5.13 6.89
CA LYS A 27 19.97 5.20 7.43
C LYS A 27 20.06 6.07 8.68
N LEU A 28 19.45 7.25 8.66
CA LEU A 28 19.42 8.14 9.83
C LEU A 28 18.71 7.50 11.04
N ILE A 29 17.60 6.78 10.81
CA ILE A 29 16.89 6.05 11.88
C ILE A 29 17.76 4.92 12.44
N MET A 30 18.48 4.22 11.56
CA MET A 30 19.38 3.14 11.93
C MET A 30 20.57 3.66 12.75
N GLU A 31 21.22 4.75 12.34
CA GLU A 31 22.37 5.37 13.03
C GLU A 31 22.04 5.85 14.46
N GLN A 32 20.77 6.15 14.73
CA GLN A 32 20.30 6.55 16.06
C GLN A 32 20.16 5.37 17.04
N GLN A 33 20.21 4.12 16.55
CA GLN A 33 20.16 2.92 17.38
C GLN A 33 21.56 2.57 17.92
N SER A 34 21.63 1.98 19.10
CA SER A 34 22.92 1.51 19.65
C SER A 34 23.52 0.42 18.76
N THR A 35 24.76 0.61 18.30
CA THR A 35 25.50 -0.38 17.50
C THR A 35 25.55 -1.73 18.21
N SER A 36 25.08 -2.77 17.53
CA SER A 36 25.10 -4.17 17.98
C SER A 36 25.44 -5.10 16.81
N PRO A 37 25.88 -6.35 17.05
CA PRO A 37 26.12 -7.30 15.96
C PRO A 37 24.89 -7.53 15.06
N ILE A 38 23.68 -7.40 15.63
CA ILE A 38 22.42 -7.50 14.90
C ILE A 38 22.25 -6.30 13.94
N HIS A 39 22.66 -5.11 14.36
CA HIS A 39 22.62 -3.91 13.54
C HIS A 39 23.50 -4.04 12.29
N ASN A 40 24.74 -4.49 12.44
CA ASN A 40 25.66 -4.69 11.32
C ASN A 40 25.15 -5.76 10.34
N PHE A 41 24.55 -6.84 10.86
CA PHE A 41 23.93 -7.87 10.02
C PHE A 41 22.74 -7.35 9.22
N LEU A 42 21.89 -6.51 9.82
CA LEU A 42 20.78 -5.85 9.12
C LEU A 42 21.30 -4.90 8.03
N GLU A 43 22.35 -4.13 8.29
CA GLU A 43 22.97 -3.30 7.25
C GLU A 43 23.50 -4.14 6.09
N GLU A 44 24.18 -5.27 6.37
CA GLU A 44 24.64 -6.18 5.32
C GLU A 44 23.48 -6.75 4.49
N LEU A 45 22.36 -7.10 5.13
CA LEU A 45 21.18 -7.61 4.43
C LEU A 45 20.55 -6.55 3.52
N ILE A 46 20.38 -5.31 4.00
CA ILE A 46 19.88 -4.17 3.21
C ILE A 46 20.77 -3.91 1.98
N HIS A 47 22.09 -4.05 2.13
CA HIS A 47 23.02 -3.87 1.01
C HIS A 47 22.95 -5.02 -0.01
N ARG A 48 22.56 -6.23 0.40
CA ARG A 48 22.47 -7.40 -0.47
C ARG A 48 21.13 -7.49 -1.19
N GLU A 49 20.03 -7.17 -0.51
CA GLU A 49 18.68 -7.31 -1.03
C GLU A 49 17.91 -5.99 -0.93
N ARG A 50 17.64 -5.39 -2.09
CA ARG A 50 16.96 -4.09 -2.19
C ARG A 50 15.54 -4.13 -1.61
N SER A 51 14.82 -5.24 -1.76
CA SER A 51 13.47 -5.40 -1.20
C SER A 51 13.46 -5.25 0.32
N ILE A 52 14.48 -5.76 1.01
CA ILE A 52 14.63 -5.61 2.47
C ILE A 52 14.73 -4.13 2.85
N ALA A 53 15.47 -3.33 2.07
CA ALA A 53 15.58 -1.89 2.31
C ALA A 53 14.20 -1.21 2.26
N TYR A 54 13.37 -1.57 1.27
CA TYR A 54 12.05 -0.97 1.10
C TYR A 54 11.01 -1.48 2.09
N GLU A 55 11.09 -2.76 2.49
CA GLU A 55 10.31 -3.30 3.62
C GLU A 55 10.62 -2.52 4.91
N MET A 56 11.91 -2.27 5.18
CA MET A 56 12.33 -1.49 6.34
C MET A 56 11.91 -0.01 6.25
N ILE A 57 11.92 0.59 5.05
CA ILE A 57 11.35 1.92 4.83
C ILE A 57 9.87 1.93 5.16
N ALA A 58 9.08 1.01 4.60
CA ALA A 58 7.66 0.87 4.87
C ALA A 58 7.37 0.75 6.38
N ARG A 59 8.20 -0.03 7.07
CA ARG A 59 8.06 -0.31 8.49
C ARG A 59 8.42 0.89 9.38
N PHE A 60 9.57 1.53 9.14
CA PHE A 60 10.19 2.42 10.11
C PHE A 60 10.20 3.89 9.70
N VAL A 61 10.20 4.20 8.40
CA VAL A 61 10.15 5.60 7.96
C VAL A 61 8.73 6.13 8.16
N PRO A 62 8.53 7.25 8.88
CA PRO A 62 7.22 7.83 9.04
C PRO A 62 6.72 8.33 7.68
N MET A 63 5.56 7.83 7.27
CA MET A 63 4.81 8.30 6.10
C MET A 63 3.41 8.59 6.60
N GLU A 64 2.96 9.84 6.46
CA GLU A 64 1.81 10.34 7.21
C GLU A 64 0.52 10.36 6.40
N THR A 65 0.61 10.26 5.07
CA THR A 65 -0.53 10.46 4.17
C THR A 65 -0.65 9.37 3.12
N THR A 66 -1.88 9.14 2.65
CA THR A 66 -2.17 8.25 1.52
C THR A 66 -1.32 8.62 0.31
N GLY A 67 -1.16 9.91 0.01
CA GLY A 67 -0.42 10.38 -1.16
C GLY A 67 1.07 10.06 -1.10
N GLU A 68 1.69 10.17 0.08
CA GLU A 68 3.10 9.85 0.29
C GLU A 68 3.37 8.35 0.13
N ILE A 69 2.55 7.51 0.80
CA ILE A 69 2.65 6.05 0.73
C ILE A 69 2.36 5.55 -0.68
N LEU A 70 1.35 6.12 -1.34
CA LEU A 70 0.99 5.80 -2.72
C LEU A 70 2.15 6.10 -3.67
N ALA A 71 2.77 7.28 -3.56
CA ALA A 71 3.88 7.66 -4.42
C ALA A 71 5.11 6.75 -4.19
N PHE A 72 5.37 6.36 -2.93
CA PHE A 72 6.40 5.38 -2.61
C PHE A 72 6.14 4.01 -3.27
N LEU A 73 4.94 3.46 -3.11
CA LEU A 73 4.58 2.18 -3.72
C LEU A 73 4.60 2.24 -5.25
N GLN A 74 4.06 3.29 -5.86
CA GLN A 74 4.08 3.47 -7.31
C GLN A 74 5.49 3.57 -7.88
N ALA A 75 6.39 4.27 -7.18
CA ALA A 75 7.79 4.35 -7.57
C ALA A 75 8.47 2.98 -7.51
N PHE A 76 8.22 2.22 -6.44
CA PHE A 76 8.76 0.87 -6.30
C PHE A 76 8.22 -0.09 -7.35
N ILE A 77 6.91 -0.07 -7.62
CA ILE A 77 6.27 -0.84 -8.70
C ILE A 77 6.90 -0.51 -10.05
N ALA A 78 7.09 0.78 -10.37
CA ALA A 78 7.73 1.20 -11.62
C ALA A 78 9.19 0.68 -11.70
N GLU A 79 9.91 0.67 -10.59
CA GLU A 79 11.28 0.16 -10.51
C GLU A 79 11.37 -1.36 -10.71
N GLU A 80 10.43 -2.13 -10.13
CA GLU A 80 10.35 -3.58 -10.31
C GLU A 80 9.96 -3.98 -11.75
N LYS A 81 9.11 -3.17 -12.40
CA LYS A 81 8.79 -3.35 -13.82
C LYS A 81 9.99 -3.10 -14.75
N LYS A 82 11.03 -2.38 -14.33
CA LYS A 82 12.24 -2.09 -15.14
C LYS A 82 11.94 -1.52 -16.54
N GLY A 83 10.83 -0.80 -16.69
CA GLY A 83 10.38 -0.25 -17.97
C GLY A 83 9.51 -1.18 -18.81
N ASP A 84 9.27 -2.42 -18.37
CA ASP A 84 8.26 -3.31 -18.94
C ASP A 84 6.85 -2.86 -18.56
N ASP A 85 5.87 -3.21 -19.39
CA ASP A 85 4.47 -2.91 -19.10
C ASP A 85 3.89 -3.86 -18.03
N TYR A 86 4.43 -5.09 -17.94
CA TYR A 86 3.95 -6.15 -17.04
C TYR A 86 4.92 -6.44 -15.90
N MET A 87 4.38 -6.68 -14.71
CA MET A 87 5.09 -7.13 -13.52
C MET A 87 5.17 -8.66 -13.50
N ASN A 88 6.36 -9.21 -13.27
CA ASN A 88 6.58 -10.65 -13.05
C ASN A 88 6.17 -11.09 -11.62
N GLU A 89 6.20 -12.39 -11.35
CA GLU A 89 5.83 -12.94 -10.03
C GLU A 89 6.77 -12.44 -8.93
N ASP A 90 8.09 -12.49 -9.14
CA ASP A 90 9.08 -11.99 -8.17
C ASP A 90 8.85 -10.51 -7.78
N GLY A 91 8.53 -9.66 -8.75
CA GLY A 91 8.22 -8.25 -8.52
C GLY A 91 6.89 -8.06 -7.80
N GLN A 92 5.90 -8.92 -8.06
CA GLN A 92 4.65 -8.93 -7.27
C GLN A 92 4.92 -9.32 -5.82
N GLU A 93 5.72 -10.36 -5.57
CA GLU A 93 6.11 -10.78 -4.22
C GLU A 93 6.90 -9.69 -3.49
N ALA A 94 7.77 -8.96 -4.17
CA ALA A 94 8.51 -7.85 -3.57
C ALA A 94 7.59 -6.71 -3.13
N VAL A 95 6.61 -6.34 -3.98
CA VAL A 95 5.57 -5.34 -3.64
C VAL A 95 4.70 -5.83 -2.49
N GLU A 96 4.34 -7.11 -2.48
CA GLU A 96 3.57 -7.73 -1.41
C GLU A 96 4.28 -7.59 -0.06
N LYS A 97 5.57 -7.92 0.04
CA LYS A 97 6.33 -7.81 1.31
C LYS A 97 6.33 -6.39 1.89
N ILE A 98 6.44 -5.38 1.02
CA ILE A 98 6.36 -3.98 1.40
C ILE A 98 4.94 -3.63 1.87
N ALA A 99 3.92 -4.07 1.13
CA ALA A 99 2.52 -3.86 1.51
C ALA A 99 2.20 -4.52 2.86
N TRP A 100 2.70 -5.73 3.14
CA TRP A 100 2.55 -6.37 4.45
C TRP A 100 3.24 -5.58 5.56
N SER A 101 4.45 -5.08 5.33
CA SER A 101 5.16 -4.24 6.29
C SER A 101 4.38 -2.97 6.63
N LEU A 102 3.73 -2.36 5.64
CA LEU A 102 2.81 -1.24 5.80
C LEU A 102 1.55 -1.66 6.57
N LEU A 103 0.90 -2.77 6.21
CA LEU A 103 -0.32 -3.25 6.88
C LEU A 103 -0.06 -3.57 8.35
N ASP A 104 1.08 -4.17 8.68
CA ASP A 104 1.45 -4.44 10.08
C ASP A 104 1.69 -3.14 10.86
N LYS A 105 2.24 -2.11 10.22
CA LYS A 105 2.30 -0.76 10.81
C LYS A 105 0.90 -0.17 11.00
N GLY A 106 -0.02 -0.41 10.06
CA GLY A 106 -1.44 -0.06 10.20
C GLY A 106 -2.11 -0.72 11.41
N LYS A 107 -1.87 -2.02 11.63
CA LYS A 107 -2.38 -2.74 12.81
C LYS A 107 -1.83 -2.15 14.12
N GLU A 108 -0.56 -1.77 14.15
CA GLU A 108 0.02 -1.09 15.31
C GLU A 108 -0.59 0.29 15.58
N LEU A 109 -0.96 1.02 14.53
CA LEU A 109 -1.66 2.31 14.66
C LEU A 109 -3.07 2.11 15.21
N ILE A 110 -3.79 1.06 14.78
CA ILE A 110 -5.09 0.69 15.36
C ILE A 110 -4.95 0.43 16.87
N ASN A 111 -3.92 -0.31 17.30
CA ASN A 111 -3.67 -0.57 18.73
C ASN A 111 -3.32 0.69 19.54
N LYS A 112 -2.98 1.80 18.87
CA LYS A 112 -2.71 3.11 19.46
C LYS A 112 -3.87 4.10 19.24
N ASP A 113 -5.05 3.60 18.86
CA ASP A 113 -6.24 4.38 18.54
C ASP A 113 -6.06 5.41 17.39
N ASN A 114 -5.04 5.24 16.55
CA ASN A 114 -4.79 6.11 15.41
C ASN A 114 -5.41 5.54 14.12
N TYR A 115 -6.74 5.47 14.12
CA TYR A 115 -7.53 4.83 13.07
C TYR A 115 -7.43 5.52 11.71
N LEU A 116 -7.35 6.86 11.68
CA LEU A 116 -7.24 7.60 10.43
C LEU A 116 -5.91 7.31 9.73
N ALA A 117 -4.79 7.35 10.46
CA ALA A 117 -3.49 7.01 9.89
C ALA A 117 -3.41 5.54 9.42
N ALA A 118 -4.02 4.62 10.16
CA ALA A 118 -4.13 3.22 9.73
C ALA A 118 -4.93 3.09 8.42
N ALA A 119 -6.01 3.87 8.27
CA ALA A 119 -6.80 3.88 7.04
C ALA A 119 -6.03 4.49 5.85
N GLU A 120 -5.23 5.54 6.06
CA GLU A 120 -4.37 6.12 5.00
C GLU A 120 -3.45 5.06 4.38
N ILE A 121 -2.88 4.18 5.20
CA ILE A 121 -2.03 3.08 4.74
C ILE A 121 -2.81 2.15 3.81
N ALA A 122 -3.95 1.64 4.25
CA ALA A 122 -4.73 0.69 3.45
C ALA A 122 -5.26 1.32 2.16
N PHE A 123 -5.71 2.58 2.20
CA PHE A 123 -6.11 3.28 0.98
C PHE A 123 -4.95 3.42 0.00
N ALA A 124 -3.75 3.76 0.47
CA ALA A 124 -2.57 3.89 -0.40
C ALA A 124 -2.22 2.58 -1.10
N ILE A 125 -2.27 1.45 -0.38
CA ILE A 125 -2.00 0.13 -0.95
C ILE A 125 -3.02 -0.20 -2.04
N ILE A 126 -4.32 -0.02 -1.77
CA ILE A 126 -5.37 -0.30 -2.76
C ILE A 126 -5.18 0.58 -4.00
N LEU A 127 -4.92 1.88 -3.81
CA LEU A 127 -4.73 2.83 -4.91
C LEU A 127 -3.45 2.58 -5.72
N ALA A 128 -2.43 2.00 -5.12
CA ALA A 128 -1.21 1.62 -5.82
C ALA A 128 -1.38 0.34 -6.63
N ILE A 129 -2.10 -0.65 -6.09
CA ILE A 129 -2.13 -2.01 -6.63
C ILE A 129 -3.33 -2.26 -7.55
N GLU A 130 -4.52 -1.72 -7.25
CA GLU A 130 -5.73 -2.01 -8.04
C GLU A 130 -5.57 -1.68 -9.54
N PRO A 131 -5.00 -0.51 -9.93
CA PRO A 131 -4.74 -0.20 -11.34
C PRO A 131 -3.78 -1.18 -12.02
N GLU A 132 -2.88 -1.81 -11.25
CA GLU A 132 -1.83 -2.69 -11.75
C GLU A 132 -2.32 -4.13 -11.99
N LEU A 133 -3.55 -4.48 -11.56
CA LEU A 133 -4.12 -5.82 -11.78
C LEU A 133 -4.25 -6.21 -13.26
N CYS A 134 -4.28 -5.24 -14.18
CA CYS A 134 -4.27 -5.52 -15.62
C CYS A 134 -2.88 -5.81 -16.20
N MET A 135 -1.84 -5.53 -15.42
CA MET A 135 -0.42 -5.53 -15.81
C MET A 135 0.37 -6.60 -15.06
N VAL A 136 -0.28 -7.68 -14.60
CA VAL A 136 0.37 -8.78 -13.88
C VAL A 136 0.12 -10.10 -14.59
N TYR A 137 1.07 -11.02 -14.44
CA TYR A 137 0.92 -12.40 -14.91
C TYR A 137 0.02 -13.22 -13.97
N ASP A 138 -0.51 -14.33 -14.47
CA ASP A 138 -1.22 -15.37 -13.69
C ASP A 138 -2.36 -14.85 -12.82
N GLU A 139 -3.24 -14.06 -13.44
CA GLU A 139 -4.45 -13.48 -12.86
C GLU A 139 -4.20 -12.49 -11.70
N GLY A 140 -2.95 -12.28 -11.28
CA GLY A 140 -2.59 -11.31 -10.25
C GLY A 140 -3.00 -11.73 -8.85
N TRP A 141 -2.94 -13.02 -8.53
CA TRP A 141 -3.38 -13.55 -7.22
C TRP A 141 -2.75 -12.81 -6.03
N THR A 142 -1.43 -12.58 -6.08
CA THR A 142 -0.68 -11.86 -5.03
C THR A 142 -1.22 -10.44 -4.80
N TYR A 143 -1.49 -9.71 -5.89
CA TYR A 143 -2.06 -8.36 -5.82
C TYR A 143 -3.51 -8.38 -5.33
N GLN A 144 -4.32 -9.32 -5.82
CA GLN A 144 -5.70 -9.49 -5.34
C GLN A 144 -5.73 -9.78 -3.84
N TYR A 145 -4.87 -10.69 -3.37
CA TYR A 145 -4.79 -11.03 -1.94
C TYR A 145 -4.37 -9.81 -1.11
N THR A 146 -3.35 -9.06 -1.56
CA THR A 146 -2.89 -7.83 -0.89
C THR A 146 -3.98 -6.76 -0.81
N ILE A 147 -4.77 -6.58 -1.88
CA ILE A 147 -5.93 -5.66 -1.89
C ILE A 147 -6.98 -6.13 -0.88
N ILE A 148 -7.33 -7.43 -0.87
CA ILE A 148 -8.30 -7.99 0.07
C ILE A 148 -7.88 -7.72 1.52
N GLN A 149 -6.61 -7.98 1.85
CA GLN A 149 -6.06 -7.75 3.19
C GLN A 149 -6.10 -6.26 3.59
N SER A 150 -5.91 -5.36 2.62
CA SER A 150 -6.06 -3.92 2.85
C SER A 150 -7.51 -3.52 3.17
N PHE A 151 -8.49 -4.10 2.45
CA PHE A 151 -9.90 -3.92 2.80
C PHE A 151 -10.28 -4.55 4.13
N GLU A 152 -9.67 -5.68 4.50
CA GLU A 152 -9.89 -6.30 5.81
C GLU A 152 -9.45 -5.38 6.96
N LEU A 153 -8.29 -4.72 6.85
CA LEU A 153 -7.85 -3.71 7.82
C LEU A 153 -8.88 -2.57 7.95
N LEU A 154 -9.36 -2.04 6.82
CA LEU A 154 -10.36 -0.97 6.81
C LEU A 154 -11.70 -1.40 7.41
N ASN A 155 -12.13 -2.64 7.16
CA ASN A 155 -13.30 -3.22 7.78
C ASN A 155 -13.11 -3.48 9.28
N GLU A 156 -11.90 -3.79 9.73
CA GLU A 156 -11.59 -3.89 11.16
C GLU A 156 -11.77 -2.53 11.85
N ILE A 157 -11.25 -1.45 11.25
CA ILE A 157 -11.46 -0.08 11.71
C ILE A 157 -12.97 0.22 11.78
N GLY A 158 -13.71 -0.15 10.74
CA GLY A 158 -15.15 0.08 10.65
C GLY A 158 -15.99 -0.64 11.72
N LYS A 159 -15.42 -1.61 12.44
CA LYS A 159 -16.07 -2.34 13.54
C LYS A 159 -15.74 -1.78 14.93
N LYS A 160 -14.84 -0.79 15.03
CA LYS A 160 -14.44 -0.19 16.30
C LYS A 160 -15.51 0.81 16.76
N PRO A 161 -15.66 1.03 18.08
CA PRO A 161 -16.56 2.05 18.62
C PRO A 161 -15.96 3.45 18.45
N LEU A 162 -15.98 3.98 17.23
CA LEU A 162 -15.41 5.28 16.87
C LEU A 162 -16.44 6.40 17.02
N ASN A 163 -15.96 7.64 17.12
CA ASN A 163 -16.82 8.82 17.06
C ASN A 163 -17.47 8.93 15.66
N PRO A 164 -18.78 9.25 15.57
CA PRO A 164 -19.46 9.68 14.34
C PRO A 164 -18.62 10.53 13.37
N ASP A 165 -17.92 11.55 13.88
CA ASP A 165 -17.07 12.44 13.07
C ASP A 165 -15.93 11.70 12.36
N VAL A 166 -15.37 10.66 13.02
CA VAL A 166 -14.33 9.82 12.45
C VAL A 166 -14.90 8.94 11.35
N PHE A 167 -16.10 8.37 11.54
CA PHE A 167 -16.79 7.62 10.49
C PHE A 167 -17.12 8.47 9.27
N ASP A 168 -17.57 9.72 9.47
CA ASP A 168 -17.81 10.64 8.37
C ASP A 168 -16.55 10.96 7.58
N LEU A 169 -15.42 11.20 8.28
CA LEU A 169 -14.15 11.43 7.61
C LEU A 169 -13.66 10.20 6.84
N LEU A 170 -13.81 9.00 7.41
CA LEU A 170 -13.47 7.74 6.73
C LEU A 170 -14.34 7.53 5.48
N LEU A 171 -15.64 7.79 5.57
CA LEU A 171 -16.57 7.69 4.44
C LEU A 171 -16.23 8.70 3.34
N GLN A 172 -15.92 9.94 3.71
CA GLN A 172 -15.49 10.97 2.76
C GLN A 172 -14.20 10.58 2.04
N LYS A 173 -13.21 10.06 2.77
CA LYS A 173 -11.95 9.56 2.21
C LYS A 173 -12.19 8.38 1.28
N ALA A 174 -12.94 7.36 1.72
CA ALA A 174 -13.26 6.19 0.91
C ALA A 174 -13.96 6.58 -0.41
N THR A 175 -14.95 7.48 -0.33
CA THR A 175 -15.67 8.00 -1.50
C THR A 175 -14.74 8.77 -2.43
N LYS A 176 -13.89 9.64 -1.89
CA LYS A 176 -12.90 10.40 -2.66
C LYS A 176 -11.93 9.47 -3.39
N HIS A 177 -11.40 8.46 -2.70
CA HIS A 177 -10.44 7.52 -3.27
C HIS A 177 -11.08 6.64 -4.35
N PHE A 178 -12.26 6.07 -4.08
CA PHE A 178 -13.02 5.31 -5.08
C PHE A 178 -13.29 6.11 -6.37
N ASN A 179 -13.61 7.40 -6.25
CA ASN A 179 -13.85 8.28 -7.39
C ASN A 179 -12.57 8.77 -8.08
N SER A 180 -11.40 8.61 -7.44
CA SER A 180 -10.11 8.99 -8.03
C SER A 180 -9.53 7.91 -8.94
N ILE A 181 -9.98 6.65 -8.78
CA ILE A 181 -9.60 5.54 -9.66
C ILE A 181 -10.44 5.65 -10.94
N ARG A 182 -9.79 5.56 -12.10
CA ARG A 182 -10.49 5.55 -13.38
C ARG A 182 -11.36 4.30 -13.49
N GLU A 183 -12.53 4.42 -14.10
CA GLU A 183 -13.49 3.31 -14.16
C GLU A 183 -12.91 2.06 -14.81
N GLU A 184 -12.06 2.23 -15.82
CA GLU A 184 -11.34 1.14 -16.48
C GLU A 184 -10.39 0.37 -15.55
N ASP A 185 -9.79 1.07 -14.59
CA ASP A 185 -8.77 0.61 -13.65
C ASP A 185 -9.38 0.09 -12.33
N ARG A 186 -10.72 0.09 -12.23
CA ARG A 186 -11.43 -0.50 -11.09
C ARG A 186 -11.75 -1.96 -11.32
N TYR A 187 -11.40 -2.78 -10.32
CA TYR A 187 -11.54 -4.22 -10.32
C TYR A 187 -12.31 -4.73 -9.10
N VAL A 188 -12.39 -3.96 -8.02
CA VAL A 188 -13.05 -4.37 -6.75
C VAL A 188 -14.12 -3.38 -6.28
N ASP A 189 -14.94 -2.92 -7.22
CA ASP A 189 -16.08 -2.01 -7.00
C ASP A 189 -17.02 -2.45 -5.87
N ASP A 190 -17.26 -3.76 -5.74
CA ASP A 190 -18.07 -4.36 -4.70
C ASP A 190 -17.47 -4.14 -3.31
N LYS A 191 -16.15 -4.35 -3.15
CA LYS A 191 -15.43 -4.12 -1.90
C LYS A 191 -15.46 -2.66 -1.47
N TRP A 192 -15.30 -1.74 -2.41
CA TRP A 192 -15.46 -0.30 -2.14
C TRP A 192 -16.86 0.06 -1.66
N LYS A 193 -17.90 -0.50 -2.30
CA LYS A 193 -19.30 -0.28 -1.90
C LYS A 193 -19.60 -0.86 -0.51
N GLU A 194 -19.15 -2.07 -0.23
CA GLU A 194 -19.24 -2.69 1.09
C GLU A 194 -18.58 -1.81 2.15
N LEU A 195 -17.37 -1.32 1.88
CA LEU A 195 -16.63 -0.47 2.82
C LEU A 195 -17.35 0.86 3.10
N MET A 196 -17.84 1.53 2.06
CA MET A 196 -18.60 2.78 2.21
C MET A 196 -19.88 2.56 3.03
N LEU A 197 -20.56 1.42 2.86
CA LEU A 197 -21.71 1.04 3.69
C LEU A 197 -21.30 0.80 5.15
N THR A 198 -20.18 0.10 5.39
CA THR A 198 -19.64 -0.11 6.74
C THR A 198 -19.43 1.22 7.46
N PHE A 199 -18.73 2.17 6.84
CA PHE A 199 -18.48 3.48 7.47
C PHE A 199 -19.74 4.32 7.63
N LYS A 200 -20.66 4.28 6.65
CA LYS A 200 -21.94 4.99 6.75
C LYS A 200 -22.80 4.48 7.92
N ASN A 201 -22.84 3.16 8.12
CA ASN A 201 -23.61 2.57 9.22
C ASN A 201 -22.96 2.83 10.58
N GLY A 202 -21.62 2.89 10.63
CA GLY A 202 -20.89 3.27 11.84
C GLY A 202 -21.25 4.68 12.36
N ASN A 203 -21.63 5.61 11.47
CA ASN A 203 -22.07 6.96 11.85
C ASN A 203 -23.48 6.99 12.52
N THR A 204 -24.23 5.89 12.47
CA THR A 204 -25.61 5.85 13.01
C THR A 204 -25.71 5.26 14.42
N HIS A 205 -24.58 4.86 15.00
CA HIS A 205 -24.46 4.25 16.33
C HIS A 205 -23.72 5.18 17.29
#